data_AF-A0A662EYB1-F1
#
_entry.id   AF-A0A662EYB1-F1
#
_cell.length_a   1.000
_cell.length_b   1.000
_cell.length_c   1.000
_cell.angle_alpha   90.00
_cell.angle_beta   90.00
_cell.angle_gamma   90.00
#
_symmetry.space_group_name_H-M   'P 1'
#
loop_
_entity.id
_entity.type
_entity.pdbx_description
1 polymer ?
#
loop_
_entity_poly.entity_id
_entity_poly.type
_entity_poly.pdbx_seq_one_letter_code
_entity_poly.pdbx_strand_id
1 'polypeptide(L)'
;MKSARDVAIAVKNMALQELQKLNYVQSVTLIGKEPDRDRIIESVNDLDTIIIVEGDMTKEKYNKIEEIYMKTTELSTPDVDVSYSIKDGPFKPVSEKEKEVFSHVILHTEESYCRSPLMLVKNSWQYEMPYFGKPVAEIQSVKGVDEDMLINGALGLNHLIGLVKNDESAYLDWEDTDSGIMRSNIFPLKFIEANERLEFYFYSILRCASNTLRWTNWE
;
A
#
# COMPACT_ATOMS: atom_id res chain seq x y z
N MET A 1 4.71 14.13 26.41
CA MET A 1 4.95 13.04 25.43
C MET A 1 3.87 13.13 24.37
N LYS A 2 4.24 13.04 23.08
CA LYS A 2 3.24 12.88 22.01
C LYS A 2 2.74 11.44 22.05
N SER A 3 1.44 11.23 21.95
CA SER A 3 0.90 9.86 21.80
C SER A 3 1.20 9.31 20.41
N ALA A 4 1.19 7.99 20.22
CA ALA A 4 1.33 7.37 18.89
C ALA A 4 0.31 7.91 17.88
N ARG A 5 -0.88 8.30 18.35
CA ARG A 5 -1.91 8.98 17.56
C ARG A 5 -1.45 10.34 17.09
N ASP A 6 -0.90 11.17 17.98
CA ASP A 6 -0.43 12.51 17.60
C ASP A 6 0.77 12.43 16.64
N VAL A 7 1.60 11.39 16.77
CA VAL A 7 2.66 11.07 15.81
C VAL A 7 2.06 10.69 14.46
N ALA A 8 1.07 9.79 14.40
CA ALA A 8 0.42 9.40 13.17
C ALA A 8 -0.26 10.57 12.43
N ILE A 9 -0.94 11.45 13.18
CA ILE A 9 -1.53 12.67 12.62
C ILE A 9 -0.42 13.59 12.06
N ALA A 10 0.71 13.73 12.75
CA ALA A 10 1.83 14.53 12.29
C ALA A 10 2.48 13.95 11.01
N VAL A 11 2.69 12.63 10.97
CA VAL A 11 3.22 11.91 9.80
C VAL A 11 2.32 12.13 8.58
N LYS A 12 1.02 11.87 8.74
CA LYS A 12 0.00 12.09 7.71
C LYS A 12 0.03 13.52 7.17
N ASN A 13 -0.03 14.50 8.06
CA ASN A 13 -0.08 15.91 7.68
C ASN A 13 1.21 16.38 7.00
N MET A 14 2.37 15.94 7.49
CA MET A 14 3.65 16.27 6.90
C MET A 14 3.79 15.69 5.50
N ALA A 15 3.50 14.39 5.32
CA ALA A 15 3.54 13.75 4.00
C ALA A 15 2.60 14.45 3.02
N LEU A 16 1.35 14.70 3.41
CA LEU A 16 0.36 15.37 2.56
C LEU A 16 0.81 16.77 2.15
N GLN A 17 1.33 17.57 3.09
CA GLN A 17 1.80 18.94 2.81
C GLN A 17 2.95 18.96 1.80
N GLU A 18 3.88 18.01 1.86
CA GLU A 18 4.99 17.94 0.90
C GLU A 18 4.54 17.38 -0.46
N LEU A 19 3.68 16.35 -0.47
CA LEU A 19 3.15 15.76 -1.70
C LEU A 19 2.34 16.79 -2.52
N GLN A 20 1.56 17.65 -1.87
CA GLN A 20 0.79 18.71 -2.51
C GLN A 20 1.66 19.75 -3.25
N LYS A 21 2.95 19.85 -2.94
CA LYS A 21 3.88 20.77 -3.61
C LYS A 21 4.41 20.19 -4.93
N LEU A 22 4.26 18.88 -5.14
CA LEU A 22 4.73 18.19 -6.33
C LEU A 22 3.69 18.32 -7.44
N ASN A 23 4.01 19.09 -8.48
CA ASN A 23 3.09 19.37 -9.59
C ASN A 23 2.68 18.14 -10.42
N TYR A 24 3.41 17.04 -10.31
CA TYR A 24 3.12 15.78 -10.99
C TYR A 24 2.31 14.80 -10.13
N VAL A 25 1.97 15.12 -8.88
CA VAL A 25 1.09 14.27 -8.05
C VAL A 25 -0.36 14.61 -8.39
N GLN A 26 -1.12 13.62 -8.87
CA GLN A 26 -2.50 13.80 -9.31
C GLN A 26 -3.53 13.34 -8.28
N SER A 27 -3.16 12.40 -7.43
CA SER A 27 -4.04 11.84 -6.40
C SER A 27 -3.23 11.37 -5.20
N VAL A 28 -3.74 11.66 -4.00
CA VAL A 28 -3.28 11.08 -2.74
C VAL A 28 -4.52 10.63 -1.98
N THR A 29 -4.64 9.34 -1.72
CA THR A 29 -5.79 8.74 -1.02
C THR A 29 -5.30 7.90 0.15
N LEU A 30 -5.77 8.21 1.37
CA LEU A 30 -5.57 7.35 2.53
C LEU A 30 -6.64 6.24 2.51
N ILE A 31 -6.22 5.01 2.74
CA ILE A 31 -7.10 3.85 2.80
C ILE A 31 -7.42 3.52 4.27
N GLY A 32 -8.69 3.20 4.53
CA GLY A 32 -9.15 2.82 5.86
C GLY A 32 -9.37 4.02 6.78
N LYS A 33 -9.44 3.73 8.08
CA LYS A 33 -9.83 4.73 9.08
C LYS A 33 -8.73 5.74 9.32
N GLU A 34 -9.08 7.02 9.24
CA GLU A 34 -8.19 8.08 9.68
C GLU A 34 -7.71 7.88 11.12
N PRO A 35 -6.50 8.34 11.45
CA PRO A 35 -6.14 8.57 12.83
C PRO A 35 -6.98 9.74 13.38
N ASP A 36 -8.08 9.41 14.07
CA ASP A 36 -8.94 10.37 14.76
C ASP A 36 -8.59 10.48 16.25
N ARG A 37 -8.98 11.59 16.89
CA ARG A 37 -8.81 11.89 18.30
C ARG A 37 -9.34 10.79 19.21
N ASP A 38 -10.39 10.09 18.82
CA ASP A 38 -11.01 9.06 19.65
C ASP A 38 -10.43 7.65 19.43
N ARG A 39 -9.51 7.47 18.46
CA ARG A 39 -8.90 6.16 18.15
C ARG A 39 -7.76 5.85 19.13
N ILE A 40 -7.87 4.71 19.81
CA ILE A 40 -6.80 4.15 20.65
C ILE A 40 -5.88 3.31 19.76
N ILE A 41 -4.58 3.59 19.80
CA ILE A 41 -3.55 2.79 19.14
C ILE A 41 -2.84 1.98 20.22
N GLU A 42 -3.10 0.68 20.21
CA GLU A 42 -2.53 -0.26 21.19
C GLU A 42 -1.07 -0.58 20.86
N SER A 43 -0.79 -0.94 19.60
CA SER A 43 0.56 -1.28 19.11
C SER A 43 0.87 -0.61 17.77
N VAL A 44 0.22 -1.02 16.69
CA VAL A 44 0.54 -0.56 15.32
C VAL A 44 -0.57 0.31 14.76
N ASN A 45 -0.20 1.36 14.04
CA ASN A 45 -1.10 2.16 13.23
C ASN A 45 -0.58 2.28 11.79
N ASP A 46 -1.23 1.54 10.89
CA ASP A 46 -0.93 1.59 9.46
C ASP A 46 -1.57 2.81 8.81
N LEU A 47 -0.79 3.49 7.98
CA LEU A 47 -1.21 4.61 7.13
C LEU A 47 -1.02 4.20 5.66
N ASP A 48 -1.98 3.44 5.15
CA ASP A 48 -1.97 2.96 3.76
C ASP A 48 -2.34 4.12 2.82
N THR A 49 -1.39 4.57 2.00
CA THR A 49 -1.55 5.74 1.14
C THR A 49 -1.32 5.38 -0.31
N ILE A 50 -2.33 5.57 -1.15
CA ILE A 50 -2.19 5.49 -2.61
C ILE A 50 -1.73 6.86 -3.12
N ILE A 51 -0.68 6.87 -3.93
CA ILE A 51 -0.19 8.06 -4.61
C ILE A 51 -0.19 7.77 -6.11
N ILE A 52 -0.93 8.59 -6.86
CA ILE A 52 -0.91 8.53 -8.33
C ILE A 52 -0.15 9.75 -8.88
N VAL A 53 0.86 9.49 -9.71
CA VAL A 53 1.62 10.52 -10.41
C VAL A 53 1.27 10.57 -11.90
N GLU A 54 1.38 11.75 -12.49
CA GLU A 54 1.17 12.00 -13.92
C GLU A 54 2.36 11.51 -14.75
N GLY A 55 2.06 10.93 -15.92
CA GLY A 55 3.03 10.50 -16.90
C GLY A 55 3.90 9.34 -16.41
N ASP A 56 5.07 9.19 -17.01
CA ASP A 56 6.00 8.11 -16.65
C ASP A 56 6.61 8.32 -15.26
N MET A 57 6.84 7.22 -14.56
CA MET A 57 7.63 7.24 -13.33
C MET A 57 9.10 7.42 -13.72
N THR A 58 9.74 8.43 -13.17
CA THR A 58 11.19 8.63 -13.30
C THR A 58 11.83 8.44 -11.94
N LYS A 59 13.14 8.14 -11.94
CA LYS A 59 13.93 8.05 -10.71
C LYS A 59 13.87 9.32 -9.87
N GLU A 60 13.81 10.48 -10.52
CA GLU A 60 13.65 11.77 -9.84
C GLU A 60 12.31 11.86 -9.09
N LYS A 61 11.20 11.47 -9.73
CA LYS A 61 9.87 11.46 -9.08
C LYS A 61 9.85 10.47 -7.91
N TYR A 62 10.35 9.26 -8.13
CA TYR A 62 10.42 8.22 -7.10
C TYR A 62 11.25 8.70 -5.89
N ASN A 63 12.50 9.13 -6.12
CA ASN A 63 13.38 9.61 -5.06
C ASN A 63 12.76 10.79 -4.31
N LYS A 64 12.02 11.66 -4.99
CA LYS A 64 11.39 12.80 -4.31
C LYS A 64 10.29 12.38 -3.34
N ILE A 65 9.51 11.36 -3.70
CA ILE A 65 8.49 10.78 -2.83
C ILE A 65 9.15 10.00 -1.69
N GLU A 66 10.21 9.24 -1.98
CA GLU A 66 11.02 8.56 -0.97
C GLU A 66 11.62 9.55 0.05
N GLU A 67 12.18 10.67 -0.40
CA GLU A 67 12.68 11.75 0.47
C GLU A 67 11.59 12.29 1.41
N ILE A 68 10.34 12.41 0.94
CA ILE A 68 9.23 12.90 1.76
C ILE A 68 8.96 11.92 2.91
N TYR A 69 8.79 10.63 2.60
CA TYR A 69 8.51 9.63 3.62
C TYR A 69 9.70 9.34 4.53
N MET A 70 10.93 9.41 4.00
CA MET A 70 12.15 9.36 4.81
C MET A 70 12.14 10.45 5.89
N LYS A 71 11.78 11.69 5.54
CA LYS A 71 11.69 12.77 6.54
C LYS A 71 10.59 12.53 7.58
N THR A 72 9.51 11.82 7.25
CA THR A 72 8.48 11.51 8.26
C THR A 72 9.01 10.62 9.40
N THR A 73 10.04 9.81 9.13
CA THR A 73 10.68 8.96 10.16
C THR A 73 11.34 9.78 11.28
N GLU A 74 11.71 11.03 11.01
CA GLU A 74 12.25 11.98 11.99
C GLU A 74 11.21 12.38 13.06
N LEU A 75 9.93 12.08 12.85
CA LEU A 75 8.85 12.28 13.83
C LEU A 75 8.80 11.18 14.90
N SER A 76 9.64 10.15 14.77
CA SER A 76 9.84 9.11 15.79
C SER A 76 10.10 9.72 17.16
N THR A 77 9.60 9.04 18.19
CA THR A 77 9.81 9.42 19.60
C THR A 77 10.44 8.25 20.35
N PRO A 78 10.86 8.42 21.62
CA PRO A 78 11.37 7.29 22.42
C PRO A 78 10.39 6.10 22.49
N ASP A 79 9.08 6.36 22.49
CA ASP A 79 8.04 5.34 22.70
C ASP A 79 7.30 4.93 21.42
N VAL A 80 7.53 5.63 20.31
CA VAL A 80 6.80 5.44 19.05
C VAL A 80 7.77 5.41 17.89
N ASP A 81 7.74 4.34 17.11
CA ASP A 81 8.50 4.22 15.89
C ASP A 81 7.72 4.73 14.69
N VAL A 82 8.42 5.34 13.74
CA VAL A 82 7.85 5.77 12.47
C VAL A 82 8.67 5.18 11.35
N SER A 83 8.02 4.35 10.55
CA SER A 83 8.60 3.60 9.45
C SER A 83 7.76 3.78 8.19
N TYR A 84 8.33 3.48 7.03
CA TYR A 84 7.60 3.51 5.76
C TYR A 84 8.12 2.46 4.79
N SER A 85 7.29 2.13 3.80
CA SER A 85 7.68 1.28 2.66
C SER A 85 6.97 1.75 1.39
N ILE A 86 7.72 1.93 0.30
CA ILE A 86 7.17 2.22 -1.03
C ILE A 86 7.15 0.93 -1.85
N LYS A 87 6.50 -0.10 -1.32
CA LYS A 87 6.35 -1.41 -1.97
C LYS A 87 4.96 -1.93 -1.64
N ASP A 88 4.19 -2.34 -2.63
CA ASP A 88 2.87 -2.91 -2.37
C ASP A 88 2.98 -4.43 -2.16
N GLY A 89 2.90 -4.86 -0.90
CA GLY A 89 3.05 -6.25 -0.49
C GLY A 89 2.76 -6.42 1.00
N PRO A 90 2.69 -7.68 1.48
CA PRO A 90 2.24 -7.97 2.85
C PRO A 90 3.28 -7.67 3.93
N PHE A 91 4.49 -7.23 3.57
CA PHE A 91 5.58 -7.12 4.53
C PHE A 91 5.63 -5.76 5.20
N LYS A 92 5.55 -5.81 6.52
CA LYS A 92 5.86 -4.69 7.40
C LYS A 92 7.26 -4.88 7.97
N PRO A 93 8.08 -3.82 8.04
CA PRO A 93 9.33 -3.89 8.77
C PRO A 93 9.05 -4.22 10.25
N VAL A 94 9.97 -4.94 10.89
CA VAL A 94 9.86 -5.22 12.33
C VAL A 94 10.22 -3.95 13.11
N SER A 95 9.31 -3.47 13.94
CA SER A 95 9.59 -2.38 14.89
C SER A 95 10.30 -2.90 16.15
N GLU A 96 11.32 -2.17 16.59
CA GLU A 96 11.98 -2.41 17.88
C GLU A 96 11.21 -1.81 19.08
N LYS A 97 10.21 -0.95 18.81
CA LYS A 97 9.40 -0.27 19.84
C LYS A 97 8.00 -0.89 19.95
N GLU A 98 7.40 -0.74 21.12
CA GLU A 98 6.05 -1.24 21.43
C GLU A 98 4.97 -0.61 20.53
N LYS A 99 5.14 0.67 20.17
CA LYS A 99 4.21 1.38 19.30
C LYS A 99 4.87 1.78 17.99
N GLU A 100 4.12 1.59 16.90
CA GLU A 100 4.58 1.88 15.55
C GLU A 100 3.53 2.66 14.76
N VAL A 101 3.99 3.62 13.96
CA VAL A 101 3.26 4.24 12.88
C VAL A 101 3.95 3.84 11.58
N PHE A 102 3.31 2.98 10.80
CA PHE A 102 3.85 2.49 9.54
C PHE A 102 3.13 3.13 8.37
N SER A 103 3.87 3.82 7.48
CA SER A 103 3.30 4.37 6.25
C SER A 103 3.53 3.41 5.08
N HIS A 104 2.46 2.72 4.65
CA HIS A 104 2.50 1.88 3.46
C HIS A 104 2.16 2.71 2.24
N VAL A 105 3.14 2.93 1.35
CA VAL A 105 3.01 3.83 0.20
C VAL A 105 2.82 3.03 -1.08
N ILE A 106 1.59 3.03 -1.59
CA ILE A 106 1.20 2.36 -2.83
C ILE A 106 1.35 3.38 -3.97
N LEU A 107 2.55 3.42 -4.55
CA LEU A 107 2.94 4.40 -5.56
C LEU A 107 2.69 3.91 -6.98
N HIS A 108 1.91 4.66 -7.75
CA HIS A 108 1.56 4.35 -9.12
C HIS A 108 1.66 5.57 -10.07
N THR A 109 1.93 5.32 -11.34
CA THR A 109 1.41 6.15 -12.45
C THR A 109 -0.02 5.75 -12.79
N GLU A 110 -0.81 6.59 -13.47
CA GLU A 110 -2.15 6.19 -13.95
C GLU A 110 -2.11 4.86 -14.73
N GLU A 111 -1.14 4.72 -15.64
CA GLU A 111 -0.98 3.51 -16.46
C GLU A 111 -0.64 2.27 -15.61
N SER A 112 0.26 2.40 -14.64
CA SER A 112 0.60 1.29 -13.73
C SER A 112 -0.54 0.95 -12.79
N TYR A 113 -1.32 1.94 -12.34
CA TYR A 113 -2.51 1.72 -11.53
C TYR A 113 -3.51 0.90 -12.34
N CYS A 114 -3.84 1.33 -13.55
CA CYS A 114 -4.81 0.65 -14.42
C CYS A 114 -4.41 -0.80 -14.76
N ARG A 115 -3.11 -1.08 -14.87
CA ARG A 115 -2.58 -2.43 -15.15
C ARG A 115 -2.36 -3.29 -13.90
N SER A 116 -2.40 -2.70 -12.71
CA SER A 116 -2.11 -3.42 -11.46
C SER A 116 -3.06 -4.61 -11.30
N PRO A 117 -2.54 -5.80 -10.94
CA PRO A 117 -3.35 -7.00 -10.75
C PRO A 117 -4.26 -6.93 -9.51
N LEU A 118 -4.13 -5.88 -8.68
CA LEU A 118 -4.80 -5.73 -7.40
C LEU A 118 -6.27 -5.27 -7.52
N MET A 119 -6.98 -5.72 -8.55
CA MET A 119 -8.35 -5.29 -8.86
C MET A 119 -9.31 -5.42 -7.67
N LEU A 120 -9.15 -6.47 -6.88
CA LEU A 120 -9.95 -6.74 -5.67
C LEU A 120 -9.73 -5.74 -4.54
N VAL A 121 -8.47 -5.36 -4.32
CA VAL A 121 -8.12 -4.39 -3.27
C VAL A 121 -8.49 -2.99 -3.73
N LYS A 122 -8.27 -2.69 -5.02
CA LYS A 122 -8.72 -1.46 -5.68
C LYS A 122 -10.23 -1.26 -5.64
N ASN A 123 -11.01 -2.34 -5.69
CA ASN A 123 -12.46 -2.26 -5.50
C ASN A 123 -12.83 -1.66 -4.14
N SER A 124 -12.12 -1.97 -3.05
CA SER A 124 -12.34 -1.29 -1.77
C SER A 124 -11.82 0.16 -1.79
N TRP A 125 -10.68 0.40 -2.43
CA TRP A 125 -10.06 1.73 -2.46
C TRP A 125 -10.90 2.79 -3.20
N GLN A 126 -11.71 2.38 -4.18
CA GLN A 126 -12.52 3.32 -4.97
C GLN A 126 -13.59 4.07 -4.15
N TYR A 127 -13.90 3.61 -2.94
CA TYR A 127 -14.84 4.26 -2.03
C TYR A 127 -14.18 5.24 -1.06
N GLU A 128 -12.84 5.28 -1.05
CA GLU A 128 -12.07 6.15 -0.17
C GLU A 128 -11.97 7.56 -0.73
N MET A 129 -12.05 8.55 0.16
CA MET A 129 -11.97 9.96 -0.22
C MET A 129 -10.51 10.39 -0.42
N PRO A 130 -10.17 11.07 -1.52
CA PRO A 130 -8.82 11.59 -1.70
C PRO A 130 -8.54 12.72 -0.70
N TYR A 131 -7.33 12.73 -0.15
CA TYR A 131 -6.79 13.85 0.61
C TYR A 131 -6.34 14.99 -0.29
N PHE A 132 -5.95 14.66 -1.51
CA PHE A 132 -5.53 15.61 -2.51
C PHE A 132 -5.80 15.06 -3.91
N GLY A 133 -6.17 15.95 -4.82
CA GLY A 133 -6.35 15.61 -6.23
C GLY A 133 -7.61 14.79 -6.51
N LYS A 134 -7.53 13.91 -7.51
CA LYS A 134 -8.69 13.14 -8.00
C LYS A 134 -8.96 11.91 -7.13
N PRO A 135 -10.23 11.49 -6.96
CA PRO A 135 -10.56 10.18 -6.44
C PRO A 135 -9.96 9.07 -7.30
N VAL A 136 -9.43 8.01 -6.69
CA VAL A 136 -8.87 6.86 -7.44
C VAL A 136 -9.92 6.15 -8.31
N ALA A 137 -11.20 6.27 -7.96
CA ALA A 137 -12.32 5.80 -8.77
C ALA A 137 -12.46 6.52 -10.12
N GLU A 138 -12.02 7.78 -10.23
CA GLU A 138 -12.02 8.52 -11.50
C GLU A 138 -10.87 8.07 -12.41
N ILE A 139 -9.79 7.56 -11.83
CA ILE A 139 -8.62 7.04 -12.57
C ILE A 139 -8.95 5.65 -13.09
N GLN A 140 -9.45 4.77 -12.22
CA GLN A 140 -10.02 3.48 -12.63
C GLN A 140 -11.18 3.08 -11.71
N SER A 141 -12.39 3.13 -12.25
CA SER A 141 -13.56 2.57 -11.58
C SER A 141 -13.57 1.04 -11.69
N VAL A 142 -13.70 0.34 -10.56
CA VAL A 142 -13.79 -1.11 -10.51
C VAL A 142 -15.25 -1.51 -10.36
N LYS A 143 -15.89 -1.81 -11.50
CA LYS A 143 -17.33 -2.13 -11.60
C LYS A 143 -17.74 -3.45 -10.95
N GLY A 144 -16.77 -4.30 -10.61
CA GLY A 144 -16.95 -5.63 -10.04
C GLY A 144 -15.68 -6.44 -10.23
N VAL A 145 -15.61 -7.61 -9.62
CA VAL A 145 -14.53 -8.57 -9.86
C VAL A 145 -15.14 -9.82 -10.45
N ASP A 146 -14.64 -10.18 -11.64
CA ASP A 146 -15.07 -11.37 -12.35
C ASP A 146 -14.59 -12.66 -11.65
N GLU A 147 -15.34 -13.75 -11.83
CA GLU A 147 -15.03 -15.05 -11.24
C GLU A 147 -13.65 -15.55 -11.70
N ASP A 148 -13.33 -15.38 -12.99
CA ASP A 148 -12.02 -15.80 -13.50
C ASP A 148 -10.88 -14.99 -12.88
N MET A 149 -11.08 -13.70 -12.61
CA MET A 149 -10.09 -12.89 -11.89
C MET A 149 -9.89 -13.35 -10.44
N LEU A 150 -10.95 -13.77 -9.75
CA LEU A 150 -10.89 -14.30 -8.38
C LEU A 150 -10.11 -15.62 -8.32
N ILE A 151 -10.32 -16.50 -9.31
CA ILE A 151 -9.77 -17.86 -9.31
C ILE A 151 -8.39 -17.89 -9.99
N ASN A 152 -8.28 -17.37 -11.20
CA ASN A 152 -7.13 -17.51 -12.09
C ASN A 152 -6.31 -16.22 -12.27
N GLY A 153 -6.83 -15.06 -11.84
CA GLY A 153 -6.13 -13.79 -11.93
C GLY A 153 -4.85 -13.74 -11.10
N ALA A 154 -4.00 -12.75 -11.39
CA ALA A 154 -2.83 -12.48 -10.57
C ALA A 154 -3.26 -12.07 -9.16
N LEU A 155 -2.76 -12.83 -8.16
CA LEU A 155 -3.16 -12.75 -6.74
C LEU A 155 -4.61 -13.24 -6.48
N GLY A 156 -5.20 -13.95 -7.44
CA GLY A 156 -6.36 -14.82 -7.24
C GLY A 156 -5.98 -16.16 -6.59
N LEU A 157 -6.98 -17.00 -6.34
CA LEU A 157 -6.86 -18.25 -5.57
C LEU A 157 -5.73 -19.16 -6.06
N ASN A 158 -5.67 -19.45 -7.36
CA ASN A 158 -4.67 -20.37 -7.91
C ASN A 158 -3.26 -19.79 -7.83
N HIS A 159 -3.10 -18.47 -8.04
CA HIS A 159 -1.80 -17.81 -7.88
C HIS A 159 -1.34 -17.87 -6.41
N LEU A 160 -2.23 -17.54 -5.46
CA LEU A 160 -1.92 -17.60 -4.03
C LEU A 160 -1.57 -19.03 -3.58
N ILE A 161 -2.29 -20.05 -4.07
CA ILE A 161 -1.92 -21.46 -3.81
C ILE A 161 -0.53 -21.78 -4.35
N GLY A 162 -0.18 -21.28 -5.54
CA GLY A 162 1.15 -21.45 -6.14
C GLY A 162 2.24 -20.83 -5.26
N LEU A 163 2.04 -19.58 -4.84
CA LEU A 163 2.95 -18.85 -3.94
C LEU A 163 3.13 -19.59 -2.61
N VAL A 164 2.03 -20.05 -1.98
CA VAL A 164 2.06 -20.83 -0.74
C VAL A 164 2.84 -22.14 -0.91
N LYS A 165 2.62 -22.87 -2.02
CA LYS A 165 3.32 -24.14 -2.28
C LYS A 165 4.82 -23.98 -2.51
N ASN A 166 5.25 -22.80 -2.96
CA ASN A 166 6.64 -22.49 -3.25
C ASN A 166 7.36 -21.79 -2.08
N ASP A 167 6.68 -21.54 -0.96
CA ASP A 167 7.18 -20.67 0.12
C ASP A 167 7.63 -19.28 -0.41
N GLU A 168 6.81 -18.73 -1.30
CA GLU A 168 7.06 -17.46 -1.97
C GLU A 168 5.93 -16.46 -1.68
N SER A 169 6.25 -15.17 -1.67
CA SER A 169 5.31 -14.06 -1.76
C SER A 169 5.57 -13.24 -3.00
N ALA A 170 4.76 -12.20 -3.17
CA ALA A 170 4.90 -11.23 -4.23
C ALA A 170 4.72 -9.82 -3.66
N TYR A 171 5.54 -8.88 -4.13
CA TYR A 171 5.33 -7.46 -3.90
C TYR A 171 5.48 -6.70 -5.23
N LEU A 172 4.78 -5.58 -5.37
CA LEU A 172 5.00 -4.63 -6.45
C LEU A 172 6.02 -3.59 -6.00
N ASP A 173 7.01 -3.36 -6.85
CA ASP A 173 8.05 -2.36 -6.63
C ASP A 173 8.47 -1.72 -7.96
N TRP A 174 9.18 -0.61 -7.89
CA TRP A 174 9.70 0.12 -9.04
C TRP A 174 11.15 -0.27 -9.31
N GLU A 175 11.45 -0.69 -10.54
CA GLU A 175 12.82 -0.90 -11.01
C GLU A 175 13.20 0.11 -12.09
N ASP A 176 14.48 0.49 -12.08
CA ASP A 176 15.09 1.29 -13.14
C ASP A 176 15.09 0.51 -14.47
N THR A 177 14.82 1.20 -15.57
CA THR A 177 15.04 0.68 -16.93
C THR A 177 16.16 1.47 -17.62
N ASP A 178 16.73 0.90 -18.69
CA ASP A 178 17.80 1.54 -19.47
C ASP A 178 17.40 2.91 -20.07
N SER A 179 16.09 3.22 -20.16
CA SER A 179 15.59 4.48 -20.71
C SER A 179 15.46 5.62 -19.68
N GLY A 180 15.85 5.39 -18.41
CA GLY A 180 15.68 6.37 -17.32
C GLY A 180 14.25 6.50 -16.79
N ILE A 181 13.33 5.67 -17.31
CA ILE A 181 11.97 5.47 -16.80
C ILE A 181 12.00 4.28 -15.83
N MET A 182 11.17 4.31 -14.80
CA MET A 182 10.98 3.18 -13.91
C MET A 182 9.74 2.38 -14.31
N ARG A 183 9.74 1.08 -14.02
CA ARG A 183 8.56 0.21 -14.22
C ARG A 183 8.18 -0.50 -12.94
N SER A 184 6.88 -0.54 -12.68
CA SER A 184 6.31 -1.34 -11.60
C SER A 184 6.25 -2.79 -12.03
N ASN A 185 6.89 -3.68 -11.28
CA ASN A 185 6.92 -5.11 -11.54
C ASN A 185 6.57 -5.91 -10.28
N ILE A 186 6.10 -7.13 -10.48
CA ILE A 186 5.90 -8.10 -9.40
C ILE A 186 7.23 -8.79 -9.14
N PHE A 187 7.74 -8.64 -7.92
CA PHE A 187 8.96 -9.30 -7.47
C PHE A 187 8.61 -10.49 -6.58
N PRO A 188 9.23 -11.66 -6.83
CA PRO A 188 9.11 -12.79 -5.91
C PRO A 188 9.86 -12.47 -4.62
N LEU A 189 9.28 -12.86 -3.49
CA LEU A 189 9.92 -12.79 -2.19
C LEU A 189 9.98 -14.20 -1.61
N LYS A 190 11.17 -14.67 -1.27
CA LYS A 190 11.34 -15.96 -0.61
C LYS A 190 11.39 -15.73 0.89
N PHE A 191 10.56 -16.45 1.62
CA PHE A 191 10.60 -16.35 3.08
C PHE A 191 11.84 -17.03 3.63
N ILE A 192 12.49 -16.37 4.58
CA ILE A 192 13.67 -16.90 5.27
C ILE A 192 13.21 -17.51 6.59
N GLU A 193 12.25 -16.88 7.26
CA GLU A 193 11.81 -17.28 8.59
C GLU A 193 10.42 -17.99 8.59
N ALA A 194 10.09 -18.66 9.70
CA ALA A 194 8.84 -19.44 9.81
C ALA A 194 7.61 -18.57 10.15
N ASN A 195 7.79 -17.54 10.96
CA ASN A 195 6.81 -16.48 11.26
C ASN A 195 6.33 -15.77 9.98
N GLU A 196 7.25 -15.37 9.09
CA GLU A 196 6.93 -14.68 7.84
C GLU A 196 6.03 -15.55 6.93
N ARG A 197 6.31 -16.87 6.87
CA ARG A 197 5.48 -17.84 6.15
C ARG A 197 4.08 -17.94 6.73
N LEU A 198 3.95 -18.01 8.05
CA LEU A 198 2.66 -18.10 8.72
C LEU A 198 1.81 -16.85 8.48
N GLU A 199 2.43 -15.67 8.54
CA GLU A 199 1.77 -14.41 8.24
C GLU A 199 1.28 -14.37 6.78
N PHE A 200 2.11 -14.80 5.84
CA PHE A 200 1.70 -14.90 4.44
C PHE A 200 0.57 -15.91 4.21
N TYR A 201 0.62 -17.08 4.84
CA TYR A 201 -0.44 -18.07 4.74
C TYR A 201 -1.76 -17.52 5.30
N PHE A 202 -1.69 -16.84 6.45
CA PHE A 202 -2.83 -16.16 7.06
C PHE A 202 -3.44 -15.12 6.10
N TYR A 203 -2.63 -14.22 5.54
CA TYR A 203 -3.14 -13.21 4.61
C TYR A 203 -3.61 -13.79 3.29
N SER A 204 -3.02 -14.89 2.81
CA SER A 204 -3.49 -15.59 1.61
C SER A 204 -4.88 -16.17 1.84
N ILE A 205 -5.11 -16.83 2.98
CA ILE A 205 -6.43 -17.36 3.36
C ILE A 205 -7.44 -16.22 3.55
N LEU A 206 -7.07 -15.18 4.30
CA LEU A 206 -7.93 -14.03 4.57
C LEU A 206 -8.32 -13.31 3.28
N ARG A 207 -7.37 -13.13 2.35
CA ARG A 207 -7.60 -12.53 1.04
C ARG A 207 -8.57 -13.40 0.24
N CYS A 208 -8.35 -14.71 0.13
CA CYS A 208 -9.28 -15.61 -0.53
C CYS A 208 -10.70 -15.53 0.05
N ALA A 209 -10.85 -15.62 1.37
CA ALA A 209 -12.15 -15.53 2.04
C ALA A 209 -12.85 -14.18 1.79
N SER A 210 -12.11 -13.07 1.94
CA SER A 210 -12.63 -11.71 1.70
C SER A 210 -13.07 -11.53 0.26
N ASN A 211 -12.30 -12.07 -0.68
CA ASN A 211 -12.59 -12.01 -2.11
C ASN A 211 -13.86 -12.78 -2.45
N THR A 212 -14.01 -14.01 -1.95
CA THR A 212 -15.23 -14.82 -2.15
C THR A 212 -16.47 -14.15 -1.55
N LEU A 213 -16.37 -13.63 -0.32
CA LEU A 213 -17.48 -12.93 0.34
C LEU A 213 -17.90 -11.67 -0.42
N ARG A 214 -16.93 -10.95 -1.00
CA ARG A 214 -17.24 -9.80 -1.85
C ARG A 214 -17.99 -10.29 -3.07
N TRP A 215 -17.49 -11.25 -3.84
CA TRP A 215 -18.19 -11.76 -5.03
C TRP A 215 -19.64 -12.17 -4.79
N THR A 216 -19.92 -12.92 -3.72
CA THR A 216 -21.29 -13.39 -3.41
C THR A 216 -22.28 -12.28 -3.05
N ASN A 217 -21.83 -11.07 -2.72
CA ASN A 217 -22.69 -9.93 -2.40
C ASN A 217 -23.00 -9.06 -3.63
N TRP A 218 -22.55 -9.45 -4.83
CA TRP A 218 -22.73 -8.69 -6.08
C TRP A 218 -23.73 -9.35 -7.05
N GLU A 219 -24.12 -10.60 -6.77
CA GLU A 219 -25.28 -11.27 -7.36
C GLU A 219 -26.56 -10.99 -6.54
#